data_AF-A0A9W9W994-F1
#
_entry.id   AF-A0A9W9W994-F1
#
_cell.length_a   1.000
_cell.length_b   1.000
_cell.length_c   1.000
_cell.angle_alpha   90.00
_cell.angle_beta   90.00
_cell.angle_gamma   90.00
#
_symmetry.space_group_name_H-M   'P 1'
#
loop_
_entity.id
_entity.type
_entity.pdbx_description
1 polymer ?
#
loop_
_entity_poly.entity_id
_entity_poly.type
_entity_poly.pdbx_seq_one_letter_code
_entity_poly.pdbx_strand_id
1 'polypeptide(L)'
;MGKPPEPAVQETTPFSLAMEVEEDIEQEIENFVRFKRRGEYLQAQELFQQTLSRHLTLFPVIAEYADLLLEQGKFRTLSEFLDIQIQYMGSMLEEEEVELLRIMRSLVRIHMMGALRPALEQAEITWSFLCRRRFEVSPGTLPGDVEVGSSDVSYY
;
A
#
# COMPACT_ATOMS: atom_id res chain seq x y z
N MET A 1 43.29 65.78 4.94
CA MET A 1 43.32 64.55 4.13
C MET A 1 42.56 63.47 4.91
N GLY A 2 41.35 63.12 4.47
CA GLY A 2 40.54 62.07 5.09
C GLY A 2 40.69 60.75 4.33
N LYS A 3 41.00 59.68 5.04
CA LYS A 3 41.12 58.31 4.50
C LYS A 3 39.72 57.83 4.04
N PRO A 4 39.57 57.20 2.87
CA PRO A 4 38.27 56.68 2.43
C PRO A 4 37.86 55.47 3.30
N PRO A 5 36.55 55.26 3.54
CA PRO A 5 36.07 54.11 4.31
C PRO A 5 36.26 52.81 3.52
N GLU A 6 36.79 51.80 4.20
CA GLU A 6 36.92 50.43 3.68
C GLU A 6 35.52 49.84 3.38
N PRO A 7 35.35 49.12 2.26
CA PRO A 7 34.08 48.49 1.95
C PRO A 7 33.78 47.40 2.99
N ALA A 8 32.61 47.49 3.62
CA ALA A 8 32.10 46.45 4.50
C ALA A 8 31.98 45.13 3.73
N VAL A 9 32.81 44.16 4.09
CA VAL A 9 32.70 42.79 3.60
C VAL A 9 31.41 42.23 4.17
N GLN A 10 30.38 42.15 3.33
CA GLN A 10 29.15 41.44 3.68
C GLN A 10 29.50 39.96 3.74
N GLU A 11 29.62 39.42 4.95
CA GLU A 11 29.74 37.99 5.18
C GLU A 11 28.48 37.32 4.65
N THR A 12 28.56 36.72 3.46
CA THR A 12 27.49 35.89 2.93
C THR A 12 27.49 34.60 3.73
N THR A 13 26.72 34.56 4.82
CA THR A 13 26.44 33.32 5.54
C THR A 13 25.79 32.34 4.56
N PRO A 14 26.42 31.19 4.27
CA PRO A 14 25.84 30.22 3.35
C PRO A 14 24.55 29.68 3.96
N PHE A 15 23.42 30.01 3.32
CA PHE A 15 22.13 29.42 3.65
C PHE A 15 22.20 27.92 3.31
N SER A 16 22.21 27.07 4.34
CA SER A 16 22.15 25.62 4.16
C SER A 16 20.67 25.22 4.07
N LEU A 17 20.22 24.92 2.85
CA LEU A 17 18.89 24.41 2.60
C LEU A 17 18.91 22.88 2.84
N ALA A 18 18.45 22.45 4.00
CA ALA A 18 18.20 21.03 4.26
C ALA A 18 16.86 20.67 3.62
N MET A 19 16.92 20.02 2.45
CA MET A 19 15.75 19.53 1.75
C MET A 19 15.46 18.12 2.27
N GLU A 20 14.32 17.93 2.93
CA GLU A 20 13.84 16.60 3.29
C GLU A 20 13.51 15.85 2.00
N VAL A 21 14.18 14.73 1.76
CA VAL A 21 13.88 13.85 0.63
C VAL A 21 12.56 13.17 0.94
N GLU A 22 11.53 13.47 0.15
CA GLU A 22 10.25 12.75 0.21
C GLU A 22 10.46 11.33 -0.32
N GLU A 23 10.09 10.32 0.47
CA GLU A 23 10.17 8.91 0.06
C GLU A 23 9.09 8.63 -1.00
N ASP A 24 9.50 8.13 -2.17
CA ASP A 24 8.59 7.69 -3.22
C ASP A 24 7.99 6.32 -2.86
N ILE A 25 6.90 6.34 -2.10
CA ILE A 25 6.29 5.12 -1.55
C ILE A 25 5.75 4.20 -2.65
N GLU A 26 5.26 4.76 -3.76
CA GLU A 26 4.79 3.98 -4.90
C GLU A 26 5.94 3.16 -5.50
N GLN A 27 7.08 3.81 -5.75
CA GLN A 27 8.26 3.11 -6.27
C GLN A 27 8.79 2.04 -5.31
N GLU A 28 8.73 2.29 -4.00
CA GLU A 28 9.18 1.32 -3.00
C GLU A 28 8.25 0.11 -2.88
N ILE A 29 6.94 0.30 -3.05
CA ILE A 29 5.98 -0.82 -3.15
C ILE A 29 6.29 -1.65 -4.40
N GLU A 30 6.55 -1.02 -5.55
CA GLU A 30 6.93 -1.76 -6.77
C GLU A 30 8.20 -2.58 -6.58
N ASN A 31 9.22 -2.01 -5.94
CA ASN A 31 10.47 -2.69 -5.62
C ASN A 31 10.23 -3.87 -4.69
N PHE A 32 9.42 -3.68 -3.65
CA PHE A 32 9.00 -4.73 -2.73
C PHE A 32 8.33 -5.89 -3.46
N VAL A 33 7.35 -5.59 -4.34
CA VAL A 33 6.64 -6.58 -5.15
C VAL A 33 7.60 -7.34 -6.08
N ARG A 34 8.56 -6.63 -6.68
CA ARG A 34 9.59 -7.25 -7.54
C ARG A 34 10.45 -8.23 -6.76
N PHE A 35 10.91 -7.88 -5.56
CA PHE A 35 11.66 -8.80 -4.71
C PHE A 35 10.82 -10.03 -4.33
N LYS A 36 9.59 -9.81 -3.87
CA LYS A 36 8.65 -10.89 -3.51
C LYS A 36 8.44 -11.88 -4.66
N ARG A 37 8.12 -11.38 -5.87
CA ARG A 37 7.87 -12.22 -7.07
C ARG A 37 9.09 -13.04 -7.52
N ARG A 38 10.30 -12.63 -7.18
CA ARG A 38 11.54 -13.37 -7.48
C ARG A 38 11.91 -14.38 -6.38
N GLY A 39 11.14 -14.44 -5.29
CA GLY A 39 11.49 -15.22 -4.10
C GLY A 39 12.63 -14.58 -3.29
N GLU A 40 12.98 -13.32 -3.57
CA GLU A 40 14.02 -12.55 -2.88
C GLU A 40 13.46 -11.99 -1.56
N TYR A 41 12.95 -12.87 -0.71
CA TYR A 41 12.14 -12.47 0.43
C TYR A 41 12.91 -11.74 1.54
N LEU A 42 14.22 -11.97 1.65
CA LEU A 42 15.04 -11.23 2.62
C LEU A 42 15.14 -9.76 2.24
N GLN A 43 15.38 -9.47 0.96
CA GLN A 43 15.39 -8.11 0.42
C GLN A 43 14.03 -7.44 0.57
N ALA A 44 12.94 -8.15 0.27
CA ALA A 44 11.58 -7.63 0.48
C ALA A 44 11.33 -7.29 1.96
N GLN A 45 11.72 -8.18 2.88
CA GLN A 45 11.57 -7.97 4.32
C GLN A 45 12.39 -6.77 4.82
N GLU A 46 13.62 -6.63 4.34
CA GLU A 46 14.50 -5.51 4.69
C GLU A 46 13.93 -4.18 4.20
N LEU A 47 13.48 -4.12 2.94
CA LEU A 47 12.85 -2.93 2.37
C LEU A 47 11.58 -2.53 3.16
N PHE A 48 10.76 -3.51 3.54
CA PHE A 48 9.59 -3.25 4.36
C PHE A 48 9.98 -2.66 5.73
N GLN A 49 10.95 -3.27 6.42
CA GLN A 49 11.37 -2.80 7.75
C GLN A 49 11.98 -1.40 7.70
N GLN A 50 12.80 -1.13 6.69
CA GLN A 50 13.54 0.13 6.59
C GLN A 50 12.68 1.29 6.13
N THR A 51 11.68 1.03 5.27
CA THR A 51 10.91 2.09 4.59
C THR A 51 9.42 1.92 4.80
N LEU A 52 8.82 0.86 4.24
CA LEU A 52 7.36 0.74 4.14
C LEU A 52 6.64 0.59 5.48
N SER A 53 7.29 0.06 6.52
CA SER A 53 6.67 -0.18 7.83
C SER A 53 6.15 1.09 8.52
N ARG A 54 6.66 2.27 8.14
CA ARG A 54 6.17 3.58 8.64
C ARG A 54 4.87 4.02 7.98
N HIS A 55 4.49 3.38 6.88
CA HIS A 55 3.39 3.75 6.00
C HIS A 55 2.24 2.74 6.08
N LEU A 56 2.06 2.09 7.23
CA LEU A 56 0.97 1.13 7.49
C LEU A 56 -0.43 1.76 7.55
N THR A 57 -0.55 3.08 7.31
CA THR A 57 -1.83 3.73 7.03
C THR A 57 -2.25 3.55 5.57
N LEU A 58 -1.34 3.17 4.68
CA LEU A 58 -1.62 2.93 3.28
C LEU A 58 -1.97 1.45 3.06
N PHE A 59 -3.18 1.19 2.57
CA PHE A 59 -3.64 -0.17 2.33
C PHE A 59 -2.71 -1.00 1.42
N PRO A 60 -2.14 -0.48 0.32
CA PRO A 60 -1.22 -1.26 -0.52
C PRO A 60 -0.03 -1.82 0.27
N VAL A 61 0.49 -1.07 1.24
CA VAL A 61 1.59 -1.53 2.12
C VAL A 61 1.12 -2.66 3.02
N ILE A 62 -0.07 -2.54 3.61
CA ILE A 62 -0.68 -3.58 4.46
C ILE A 62 -0.87 -4.87 3.64
N ALA A 63 -1.52 -4.75 2.48
CA ALA A 63 -1.88 -5.87 1.63
C ALA A 63 -0.63 -6.61 1.13
N GLU A 64 0.38 -5.89 0.65
CA GLU A 64 1.61 -6.49 0.12
C GLU A 64 2.44 -7.17 1.21
N TYR A 65 2.52 -6.60 2.41
CA TYR A 65 3.19 -7.25 3.52
C TYR A 65 2.43 -8.48 4.04
N ALA A 66 1.10 -8.41 4.11
CA ALA A 66 0.27 -9.55 4.46
C ALA A 66 0.47 -10.72 3.47
N ASP A 67 0.54 -10.41 2.18
CA ASP A 67 0.78 -11.40 1.12
C ASP A 67 2.19 -12.01 1.20
N LEU A 68 3.23 -11.21 1.48
CA LEU A 68 4.58 -11.74 1.73
C LEU A 68 4.60 -12.75 2.88
N LEU A 69 3.95 -12.43 4.01
CA LEU A 69 3.89 -13.34 5.15
C LEU A 69 3.10 -14.62 4.82
N LEU A 70 2.08 -14.50 3.98
CA LEU A 70 1.29 -15.63 3.50
C LEU A 70 2.14 -16.55 2.61
N GLU A 71 2.84 -16.01 1.62
CA GLU A 71 3.73 -16.77 0.72
C GLU A 71 4.84 -17.50 1.49
N GLN A 72 5.37 -16.87 2.55
CA GLN A 72 6.39 -17.49 3.41
C GLN A 72 5.83 -18.52 4.41
N GLY A 73 4.51 -18.70 4.48
CA GLY A 73 3.86 -19.56 5.47
C GLY A 73 4.04 -19.07 6.91
N LYS A 74 4.32 -17.78 7.13
CA LYS A 74 4.48 -17.16 8.46
C LYS A 74 3.13 -16.86 9.10
N PHE A 75 2.29 -17.89 9.19
CA PHE A 75 0.88 -17.77 9.58
C PHE A 75 0.66 -17.12 10.95
N ARG A 76 1.52 -17.41 11.94
CA ARG A 76 1.43 -16.78 13.26
C ARG A 76 1.60 -15.26 13.19
N THR A 77 2.71 -14.82 12.59
CA THR A 77 3.01 -13.40 12.41
C THR A 77 1.94 -12.71 11.56
N LEU A 78 1.46 -13.38 10.51
CA LEU A 78 0.38 -12.86 9.69
C LEU A 78 -0.93 -12.70 10.47
N SER A 79 -1.30 -13.67 11.31
CA SER A 79 -2.52 -13.57 12.13
C SER A 79 -2.44 -12.38 13.08
N GLU A 80 -1.31 -12.23 13.78
CA GLU A 80 -1.08 -11.11 14.71
C GLU A 80 -1.12 -9.76 13.97
N PHE A 81 -0.45 -9.69 12.81
CA PHE A 81 -0.46 -8.50 11.97
C PHE A 81 -1.88 -8.13 11.53
N LEU A 82 -2.65 -9.07 10.96
CA LEU A 82 -4.01 -8.82 10.49
C LEU A 82 -4.96 -8.41 11.62
N ASP A 83 -4.84 -9.01 12.81
CA ASP A 83 -5.67 -8.63 13.95
C ASP A 83 -5.39 -7.17 14.38
N ILE A 84 -4.11 -6.74 14.38
CA ILE A 84 -3.74 -5.34 14.63
C ILE A 84 -4.33 -4.42 13.56
N GLN A 85 -4.13 -4.73 12.28
CA GLN A 85 -4.60 -3.85 11.19
C GLN A 85 -6.13 -3.73 11.18
N ILE A 86 -6.86 -4.84 11.34
CA ILE A 86 -8.33 -4.81 11.40
C ILE A 86 -8.82 -4.02 12.61
N GLN A 87 -8.18 -4.19 13.78
CA GLN A 87 -8.62 -3.53 15.01
C GLN A 87 -8.35 -2.02 15.01
N TYR A 88 -7.18 -1.60 14.54
CA TYR A 88 -6.72 -0.21 14.69
C TYR A 88 -6.88 0.61 13.42
N MET A 89 -6.66 0.02 12.24
CA MET A 89 -6.76 0.72 10.96
C MET A 89 -8.09 0.48 10.25
N GLY A 90 -8.91 -0.48 10.69
CA GLY A 90 -10.16 -0.85 10.01
C GLY A 90 -11.16 0.29 9.83
N SER A 91 -11.11 1.37 10.61
CA SER A 91 -11.96 2.55 10.41
C SER A 91 -11.43 3.55 9.37
N MET A 92 -10.15 3.44 9.01
CA MET A 92 -9.48 4.30 8.02
C MET A 92 -9.41 3.64 6.63
N LEU A 93 -9.67 2.33 6.57
CA LEU A 93 -9.70 1.54 5.35
C LEU A 93 -11.11 1.53 4.74
N GLU A 94 -11.18 1.32 3.43
CA GLU A 94 -12.45 1.07 2.75
C GLU A 94 -13.05 -0.26 3.21
N GLU A 95 -14.38 -0.40 3.11
CA GLU A 95 -15.06 -1.61 3.57
C GLU A 95 -14.51 -2.87 2.87
N GLU A 96 -14.10 -2.75 1.60
CA GLU A 96 -13.57 -3.88 0.82
C GLU A 96 -12.17 -4.29 1.22
N GLU A 97 -11.36 -3.31 1.58
CA GLU A 97 -10.03 -3.51 2.11
C GLU A 97 -10.11 -4.28 3.43
N VAL A 98 -11.03 -3.89 4.31
CA VAL A 98 -11.29 -4.61 5.57
C VAL A 98 -11.80 -6.02 5.31
N GLU A 99 -12.72 -6.21 4.36
CA GLU A 99 -13.21 -7.54 3.98
C GLU A 99 -12.09 -8.43 3.43
N LEU A 100 -11.16 -7.89 2.64
CA LEU A 100 -9.99 -8.63 2.18
C LEU A 100 -9.12 -9.10 3.37
N LEU A 101 -8.84 -8.22 4.32
CA LEU A 101 -8.06 -8.60 5.51
C LEU A 101 -8.77 -9.66 6.35
N ARG A 102 -10.10 -9.59 6.47
CA ARG A 102 -10.92 -10.58 7.19
C ARG A 102 -10.86 -11.95 6.53
N ILE A 103 -10.97 -12.03 5.20
CA ILE A 103 -10.90 -13.32 4.50
C ILE A 103 -9.49 -13.91 4.55
N MET A 104 -8.44 -13.08 4.42
CA MET A 104 -7.05 -13.51 4.61
C MET A 104 -6.83 -14.08 6.02
N ARG A 105 -7.36 -13.42 7.07
CA ARG A 105 -7.26 -13.91 8.45
C ARG A 105 -7.96 -15.25 8.62
N SER A 106 -9.13 -15.44 8.01
CA SER A 106 -9.86 -16.71 8.05
C SER A 106 -9.07 -17.85 7.41
N LEU A 107 -8.40 -17.60 6.28
CA LEU A 107 -7.49 -18.55 5.65
C LEU A 107 -6.34 -18.94 6.59
N VAL A 108 -5.70 -17.95 7.21
CA VAL A 108 -4.60 -18.16 8.17
C VAL A 108 -5.06 -19.00 9.38
N ARG A 109 -6.27 -18.75 9.89
CA ARG A 109 -6.85 -19.53 11.00
C ARG A 109 -7.16 -20.97 10.61
N ILE A 110 -7.51 -21.26 9.36
CA ILE A 110 -7.60 -22.65 8.88
C ILE A 110 -6.23 -23.34 9.01
N HIS A 111 -5.17 -22.69 8.50
CA HIS A 111 -3.82 -23.26 8.54
C HIS A 111 -3.28 -23.46 9.96
N MET A 112 -3.59 -22.55 10.88
CA MET A 112 -3.09 -22.62 12.27
C MET A 112 -3.92 -23.51 13.19
N MET A 113 -5.24 -23.52 13.01
CA MET A 113 -6.18 -24.06 14.01
C MET A 113 -7.18 -25.05 13.44
N GLY A 114 -7.19 -25.29 12.13
CA GLY A 114 -8.23 -26.08 11.47
C GLY A 114 -9.63 -25.44 11.56
N ALA A 115 -9.70 -24.10 11.71
CA ALA A 115 -10.94 -23.35 11.96
C ALA A 115 -11.81 -23.20 10.69
N LEU A 116 -12.20 -24.31 10.07
CA LEU A 116 -12.91 -24.33 8.79
C LEU A 116 -14.28 -23.68 8.86
N ARG A 117 -15.10 -23.99 9.88
CA ARG A 117 -16.46 -23.44 9.99
C ARG A 117 -16.47 -21.90 10.07
N PRO A 118 -15.74 -21.25 10.99
CA PRO A 118 -15.66 -19.79 11.01
C PRO A 118 -15.14 -19.18 9.71
N ALA A 119 -14.24 -19.87 9.02
CA ALA A 119 -13.72 -19.40 7.75
C ALA A 119 -14.75 -19.47 6.62
N LEU A 120 -15.57 -20.53 6.57
CA LEU A 120 -16.69 -20.62 5.62
C LEU A 120 -17.76 -19.57 5.91
N GLU A 121 -18.07 -19.33 7.19
CA GLU A 121 -19.00 -18.25 7.59
C GLU A 121 -18.49 -16.88 7.11
N GLN A 122 -17.19 -16.60 7.27
CA GLN A 122 -16.61 -15.36 6.74
C GLN A 122 -16.64 -15.31 5.20
N ALA A 123 -16.37 -16.42 4.52
CA ALA A 123 -16.42 -16.47 3.06
C ALA A 123 -17.83 -16.15 2.52
N GLU A 124 -18.88 -16.64 3.18
CA GLU A 124 -20.28 -16.31 2.84
C GLU A 124 -20.60 -14.82 3.05
N ILE A 125 -20.09 -14.23 4.15
CA ILE A 125 -20.23 -12.78 4.42
C ILE A 125 -19.56 -11.97 3.30
N THR A 126 -18.30 -12.27 3.00
CA THR A 126 -17.52 -11.56 1.98
C THR A 126 -18.11 -11.76 0.58
N TRP A 127 -18.61 -12.96 0.26
CA TRP A 127 -19.32 -13.22 -1.00
C TRP A 127 -20.59 -12.38 -1.12
N SER A 128 -21.41 -12.36 -0.07
CA SER A 128 -22.64 -11.57 -0.03
C SER A 128 -22.35 -10.07 -0.18
N PHE A 129 -21.28 -9.60 0.45
CA PHE A 129 -20.78 -8.23 0.32
C PHE A 129 -20.41 -7.90 -1.13
N LEU A 130 -19.59 -8.72 -1.78
CA LEU A 130 -19.17 -8.53 -3.18
C LEU A 130 -20.37 -8.55 -4.15
N CYS A 131 -21.33 -9.44 -3.92
CA CYS A 131 -22.55 -9.48 -4.69
C CYS A 131 -23.30 -8.15 -4.62
N ARG A 132 -23.53 -7.60 -3.43
CA ARG A 132 -24.23 -6.30 -3.26
C ARG A 132 -23.52 -5.18 -3.99
N ARG A 133 -22.20 -5.05 -3.80
CA ARG A 133 -21.40 -3.98 -4.44
C ARG A 133 -21.43 -4.08 -5.97
N ARG A 134 -21.39 -5.29 -6.53
CA ARG A 134 -21.46 -5.51 -7.99
C ARG A 134 -22.76 -5.00 -8.62
N PHE A 135 -23.85 -4.88 -7.85
CA PHE A 135 -25.12 -4.34 -8.32
C PHE A 135 -25.25 -2.82 -8.11
N GLU A 136 -24.35 -2.19 -7.35
CA GLU A 136 -24.32 -0.73 -7.12
C GLU A 136 -23.47 -0.01 -8.17
N VAL A 137 -22.44 -0.66 -8.72
CA VAL A 137 -21.63 -0.11 -9.81
C VAL A 137 -22.32 -0.38 -11.15
N SER A 138 -22.92 0.64 -11.76
CA SER A 138 -23.45 0.53 -13.13
C SER A 138 -22.32 0.35 -14.16
N PRO A 139 -22.48 -0.46 -15.22
CA PRO A 139 -21.39 -0.83 -16.15
C PRO A 139 -20.84 0.29 -17.06
N GLY A 140 -21.03 1.57 -16.73
CA GLY A 140 -20.87 2.67 -17.68
C GLY A 140 -20.15 3.92 -17.18
N THR A 141 -19.64 3.96 -15.95
CA THR A 141 -18.90 5.14 -15.47
C THR A 141 -17.41 4.92 -15.70
N LEU A 142 -16.94 5.27 -16.89
CA LEU A 142 -15.51 5.49 -17.13
C LEU A 142 -15.05 6.68 -16.25
N PRO A 143 -13.83 6.65 -15.67
CA PRO A 143 -13.22 7.84 -15.12
C PRO A 143 -13.13 8.90 -16.23
N GLY A 144 -13.60 10.12 -15.96
CA GLY A 144 -13.90 11.16 -16.96
C GLY A 144 -12.71 11.75 -17.72
N ASP A 145 -11.51 11.18 -17.61
CA ASP A 145 -10.27 11.83 -18.05
C ASP A 145 -9.50 11.07 -19.15
N VAL A 146 -10.13 10.09 -19.83
CA VAL A 146 -9.53 9.50 -21.03
C VAL A 146 -10.09 10.18 -22.28
N GLU A 147 -9.48 11.30 -22.67
CA GLU A 147 -9.62 11.85 -24.02
C GLU A 147 -9.02 10.84 -25.01
N VAL A 148 -9.85 9.94 -25.54
CA VAL A 148 -9.49 9.14 -26.70
C VAL A 148 -9.51 10.07 -27.91
N GLY A 149 -8.33 10.55 -28.30
CA GLY A 149 -8.11 11.29 -29.53
C GLY A 149 -8.64 10.48 -30.72
N SER A 150 -9.79 10.87 -31.26
CA SER A 150 -10.36 10.33 -32.48
C SER A 150 -9.42 10.66 -33.64
N SER A 151 -8.60 9.68 -34.03
CA SER A 151 -7.88 9.73 -35.29
C SER A 151 -8.77 9.12 -36.36
N ASP A 152 -9.42 9.98 -37.14
CA ASP A 152 -10.12 9.59 -38.36
C ASP A 152 -9.17 8.83 -39.29
N VAL A 153 -9.49 7.57 -39.60
CA VAL A 153 -8.89 6.84 -40.71
C VAL A 153 -9.98 6.56 -41.73
N SER A 154 -10.04 7.44 -42.73
CA SER A 154 -10.87 7.26 -43.92
C SER A 154 -10.18 6.26 -44.85
N TYR A 155 -10.85 5.16 -45.17
CA TYR A 155 -10.40 4.22 -46.20
C TYR A 155 -10.96 4.63 -47.56
N TYR A 156 -10.07 4.88 -48.51
CA TYR A 156 -10.38 4.84 -49.95
C TYR A 156 -10.29 3.41 -50.47
#